data_AF-A0A2M9JF21-F1
#
_entry.id   AF-A0A2M9JF21-F1
#
_cell.length_a   1.000
_cell.length_b   1.000
_cell.length_c   1.000
_cell.angle_alpha   90.00
_cell.angle_beta   90.00
_cell.angle_gamma   90.00
#
_symmetry.space_group_name_H-M   'P 1'
#
loop_
_entity.id
_entity.type
_entity.pdbx_description
1 polymer ?
#
loop_
_entity_poly.entity_id
_entity_poly.type
_entity_poly.pdbx_seq_one_letter_code
_entity_poly.pdbx_strand_id
1 'polypeptide(L)'
;MPGMSPTAELAQWTLSARGFRGFVPFRALPGSNVPTGHGIYVVIRTDTSPPSFLPTSPAGHLKGRDPSVTADKLGDAWVDGATVVYIGKAAGQDGLNQRLADYRRHGTGLMAGHWGGRYIWQLADSDTLLVAWLPMTEDDPGEAEQDLIDEFKRLHGGALPFANLRNNARKAPGTDTSID
;
A
#
# COMPACT_ATOMS: atom_id res chain seq x y z
N MET A 1 29.37 -8.35 5.85
CA MET A 1 27.90 -8.25 5.97
C MET A 1 27.32 -8.70 4.65
N PRO A 2 26.59 -9.83 4.56
CA PRO A 2 25.97 -10.20 3.31
C PRO A 2 24.84 -9.20 3.04
N GLY A 3 24.95 -8.45 1.95
CA GLY A 3 23.91 -7.55 1.51
C GLY A 3 22.67 -8.36 1.15
N MET A 4 21.60 -8.20 1.92
CA MET A 4 20.28 -8.69 1.53
C MET A 4 19.94 -8.04 0.19
N SER A 5 19.96 -8.85 -0.87
CA SER A 5 19.47 -8.43 -2.17
C SER A 5 17.99 -8.08 -2.01
N PRO A 6 17.51 -6.97 -2.60
CA PRO A 6 16.08 -6.66 -2.57
C PRO A 6 15.31 -7.89 -3.04
N THR A 7 14.24 -8.24 -2.32
CA THR A 7 13.46 -9.44 -2.68
C THR A 7 12.86 -9.24 -4.06
N ALA A 8 13.47 -9.89 -5.06
CA ALA A 8 13.19 -9.64 -6.48
C ALA A 8 11.72 -9.90 -6.83
N GLU A 9 11.02 -10.73 -6.06
CA GLU A 9 9.65 -11.16 -6.32
C GLU A 9 8.60 -10.04 -6.24
N LEU A 10 8.81 -9.00 -5.42
CA LEU A 10 7.92 -7.83 -5.31
C LEU A 10 8.60 -6.53 -5.77
N ALA A 11 9.59 -6.63 -6.65
CA ALA A 11 10.20 -5.47 -7.31
C ALA A 11 9.34 -4.93 -8.46
N GLN A 12 9.61 -3.69 -8.89
CA GLN A 12 8.88 -3.01 -9.98
C GLN A 12 8.80 -3.85 -11.27
N TRP A 13 9.89 -4.51 -11.67
CA TRP A 13 9.91 -5.33 -12.89
C TRP A 13 8.98 -6.54 -12.78
N THR A 14 8.97 -7.23 -11.63
CA THR A 14 8.12 -8.41 -11.41
C THR A 14 6.66 -8.03 -11.32
N LEU A 15 6.36 -6.91 -10.64
CA LEU A 15 5.00 -6.37 -10.57
C LEU A 15 4.49 -5.97 -11.97
N SER A 16 5.36 -5.37 -12.79
CA SER A 16 5.04 -5.06 -14.19
C SER A 16 4.71 -6.33 -14.99
N ALA A 17 5.51 -7.40 -14.82
CA ALA A 17 5.27 -8.70 -15.45
C ALA A 17 3.96 -9.36 -14.98
N ARG A 18 3.51 -9.05 -13.75
CA ARG A 18 2.20 -9.45 -13.19
C ARG A 18 1.04 -8.55 -13.63
N GLY A 19 1.30 -7.58 -14.52
CA GLY A 19 0.26 -6.69 -15.07
C GLY A 19 0.00 -5.41 -14.28
N PHE A 20 0.75 -5.13 -13.22
CA PHE A 20 0.70 -3.81 -12.58
C PHE A 20 1.18 -2.74 -13.56
N ARG A 21 0.54 -1.57 -13.51
CA ARG A 21 0.85 -0.41 -14.36
C ARG A 21 0.81 0.88 -13.57
N GLY A 22 1.21 1.98 -14.20
CA GLY A 22 1.34 3.28 -13.54
C GLY A 22 2.78 3.55 -13.18
N PHE A 23 3.26 3.00 -12.06
CA PHE A 23 4.60 3.28 -11.51
C PHE A 23 4.94 4.78 -11.53
N VAL A 24 3.98 5.60 -11.07
CA VAL A 24 4.09 7.05 -11.08
C VAL A 24 4.09 7.59 -9.65
N PRO A 25 4.76 8.73 -9.38
CA PRO A 25 4.61 9.42 -8.11
C PRO A 25 3.17 9.83 -7.83
N PHE A 26 2.78 9.94 -6.55
CA PHE A 26 1.45 10.41 -6.16
C PHE A 26 1.07 11.74 -6.81
N ARG A 27 2.03 12.67 -6.98
CA ARG A 27 1.80 13.98 -7.63
C ARG A 27 1.37 13.86 -9.10
N ALA A 28 1.71 12.77 -9.79
CA ALA A 28 1.42 12.55 -11.20
C ALA A 28 0.08 11.82 -11.42
N LEU A 29 -0.58 11.30 -10.38
CA LEU A 29 -1.85 10.59 -10.49
C LEU A 29 -2.95 11.38 -11.24
N PRO A 30 -3.14 12.70 -11.05
CA PRO A 30 -4.19 13.44 -11.77
C PRO A 30 -4.04 13.43 -13.30
N GLY A 31 -2.81 13.32 -13.80
CA GLY A 31 -2.52 13.21 -15.25
C GLY A 31 -2.34 11.78 -15.73
N SER A 32 -2.56 10.78 -14.86
CA SER A 32 -2.35 9.38 -15.18
C SER A 32 -3.68 8.70 -15.54
N ASN A 33 -3.66 7.77 -16.49
CA ASN A 33 -4.83 6.97 -16.89
C ASN A 33 -5.15 5.87 -15.86
N VAL A 34 -5.43 6.27 -14.60
CA VAL A 34 -5.89 5.36 -13.55
C VAL A 34 -7.33 4.94 -13.86
N PRO A 35 -7.61 3.64 -14.02
CA PRO A 35 -8.96 3.16 -14.33
C PRO A 35 -9.95 3.45 -13.22
N THR A 36 -11.21 3.59 -13.61
CA THR A 36 -12.34 3.76 -12.69
C THR A 36 -12.87 2.44 -12.13
N GLY A 37 -12.43 1.29 -12.67
CA GLY A 37 -12.80 -0.03 -12.17
C GLY A 37 -12.14 -0.39 -10.84
N HIS A 38 -12.58 -1.51 -10.27
CA HIS A 38 -12.01 -2.07 -9.05
C HIS A 38 -10.63 -2.70 -9.31
N GLY A 39 -9.89 -2.95 -8.23
CA GLY A 39 -8.60 -3.63 -8.30
C GLY A 39 -7.73 -3.39 -7.07
N ILE A 40 -6.45 -3.72 -7.20
CA ILE A 40 -5.43 -3.52 -6.16
C ILE A 40 -4.35 -2.55 -6.61
N TYR A 41 -3.62 -2.00 -5.64
CA TYR A 41 -2.49 -1.13 -5.88
C TYR A 41 -1.40 -1.34 -4.84
N VAL A 42 -0.19 -0.95 -5.21
CA VAL A 42 1.00 -1.00 -4.36
C VAL A 42 1.68 0.36 -4.36
N VAL A 43 2.34 0.67 -3.25
CA VAL A 43 3.26 1.81 -3.13
C VAL A 43 4.67 1.26 -2.98
N ILE A 44 5.57 1.74 -3.80
CA ILE A 44 6.94 1.26 -3.93
C ILE A 44 7.91 2.39 -3.59
N ARG A 45 8.90 2.07 -2.76
CA ARG A 45 10.10 2.87 -2.57
C ARG A 45 11.24 2.22 -3.34
N THR A 46 11.79 2.93 -4.32
CA THR A 46 12.89 2.42 -5.15
C THR A 46 14.25 2.66 -4.52
N ASP A 47 14.36 3.63 -3.62
CA ASP A 47 15.55 3.81 -2.79
C ASP A 47 15.68 2.66 -1.79
N THR A 48 16.88 2.11 -1.71
CA THR A 48 17.25 0.98 -0.84
C THR A 48 18.04 1.43 0.39
N SER A 49 18.34 2.73 0.52
CA SER A 49 18.94 3.32 1.71
C SER A 49 18.00 3.19 2.93
N PRO A 50 18.53 3.19 4.16
CA PRO A 50 17.68 3.28 5.35
C PRO A 50 16.76 4.52 5.30
N PRO A 51 15.49 4.41 5.69
CA PRO A 51 14.55 5.53 5.62
C PRO A 51 14.90 6.59 6.65
N SER A 52 14.51 7.83 6.35
CA SER A 52 14.41 8.89 7.35
C SER A 52 12.95 9.24 7.58
N PHE A 53 12.59 9.46 8.85
CA PHE A 53 11.20 9.73 9.23
C PHE A 53 10.97 11.21 9.58
N LEU A 54 9.87 11.76 9.10
CA LEU A 54 9.40 13.09 9.50
C LEU A 54 8.80 13.03 10.91
N PRO A 55 9.06 14.03 11.76
CA PRO A 55 8.47 14.09 13.11
C PRO A 55 6.95 14.32 13.08
N THR A 56 6.43 14.90 12.00
CA THR A 56 5.01 15.19 11.81
C THR A 56 4.59 14.74 10.42
N SER A 57 3.45 14.06 10.35
CA SER A 57 2.84 13.65 9.08
C SER A 57 2.19 14.86 8.40
N PRO A 58 2.39 15.07 7.08
CA PRO A 58 1.64 16.06 6.32
C PRO A 58 0.20 15.64 6.04
N ALA A 59 -0.19 14.42 6.43
CA ALA A 59 -1.47 13.86 6.06
C ALA A 59 -2.64 14.52 6.79
N GLY A 60 -3.85 14.37 6.24
CA GLY A 60 -5.06 14.99 6.78
C GLY A 60 -5.47 14.44 8.14
N HIS A 61 -5.84 15.34 9.05
CA HIS A 61 -6.38 15.01 10.38
C HIS A 61 -7.82 14.48 10.33
N LEU A 62 -7.98 13.21 9.93
CA LEU A 62 -9.31 12.61 9.76
C LEU A 62 -10.05 12.50 11.10
N LYS A 63 -11.24 13.13 11.19
CA LYS A 63 -12.06 13.19 12.42
C LYS A 63 -11.27 13.72 13.63
N GLY A 64 -10.39 14.70 13.40
CA GLY A 64 -9.57 15.33 14.45
C GLY A 64 -8.41 14.47 14.96
N ARG A 65 -8.14 13.31 14.33
CA ARG A 65 -7.02 12.44 14.71
C ARG A 65 -5.76 12.85 13.95
N ASP A 66 -4.69 13.10 14.68
CA ASP A 66 -3.36 13.35 14.12
C ASP A 66 -2.80 12.06 13.48
N PRO A 67 -2.44 12.08 12.18
CA PRO A 67 -1.90 10.90 11.52
C PRO A 67 -0.46 10.55 11.94
N SER A 68 0.23 11.47 12.60
CA SER A 68 1.62 11.32 13.04
C SER A 68 1.79 10.19 14.05
N VAL A 69 2.90 9.47 13.92
CA VAL A 69 3.37 8.46 14.87
C VAL A 69 4.84 8.70 15.20
N THR A 70 5.30 8.12 16.31
CA THR A 70 6.68 8.27 16.78
C THR A 70 7.67 7.58 15.84
N ALA A 71 8.90 8.09 15.81
CA ALA A 71 9.99 7.48 15.04
C ALA A 71 10.21 6.01 15.42
N ASP A 72 10.13 5.67 16.71
CA ASP A 72 10.25 4.28 17.18
C ASP A 72 9.20 3.36 16.54
N LYS A 73 7.93 3.80 16.48
CA LYS A 73 6.86 3.01 15.85
C LYS A 73 7.05 2.85 14.35
N LEU A 74 7.62 3.85 13.69
CA LEU A 74 7.95 3.77 12.26
C LEU A 74 9.16 2.84 12.05
N GLY A 75 10.16 2.90 12.92
CA GLY A 75 11.31 1.99 12.92
C GLY A 75 10.89 0.54 13.13
N ASP A 76 10.03 0.27 14.11
CA ASP A 76 9.50 -1.07 14.40
C ASP A 76 8.67 -1.65 13.24
N ALA A 77 8.00 -0.78 12.47
CA ALA A 77 7.22 -1.18 11.31
C ALA A 77 8.07 -1.34 10.03
N TRP A 78 9.30 -0.83 10.02
CA TRP A 78 10.15 -0.86 8.84
C TRP A 78 10.68 -2.27 8.57
N VAL A 79 10.73 -2.64 7.28
CA VAL A 79 11.22 -3.94 6.83
C VAL A 79 12.40 -3.71 5.88
N ASP A 80 13.60 -4.06 6.32
CA ASP A 80 14.82 -3.87 5.54
C ASP A 80 14.79 -4.67 4.23
N GLY A 81 15.21 -4.01 3.14
CA GLY A 81 15.26 -4.61 1.80
C GLY A 81 13.91 -4.77 1.10
N ALA A 82 12.79 -4.42 1.75
CA ALA A 82 11.48 -4.42 1.11
C ALA A 82 11.30 -3.18 0.21
N THR A 83 10.92 -3.41 -1.05
CA THR A 83 10.60 -2.32 -1.99
C THR A 83 9.14 -1.89 -1.92
N VAL A 84 8.22 -2.82 -1.65
CA VAL A 84 6.80 -2.52 -1.46
C VAL A 84 6.59 -2.06 -0.02
N VAL A 85 6.15 -0.81 0.15
CA VAL A 85 5.90 -0.21 1.48
C VAL A 85 4.42 -0.18 1.85
N TYR A 86 3.53 -0.39 0.88
CA TYR A 86 2.09 -0.48 1.13
C TYR A 86 1.39 -1.28 0.04
N ILE A 87 0.41 -2.08 0.44
CA ILE A 87 -0.51 -2.79 -0.45
C ILE A 87 -1.92 -2.37 -0.07
N GLY A 88 -2.73 -2.01 -1.05
CA GLY A 88 -4.10 -1.59 -0.82
C GLY A 88 -5.06 -2.05 -1.92
N LYS A 89 -6.34 -2.12 -1.57
CA LYS A 89 -7.43 -2.38 -2.53
C LYS A 89 -8.35 -1.19 -2.79
N ALA A 90 -9.04 -1.28 -3.92
CA ALA A 90 -10.17 -0.46 -4.31
C ALA A 90 -11.34 -1.37 -4.70
N ALA A 91 -12.22 -1.66 -3.74
CA ALA A 91 -13.40 -2.53 -3.91
C ALA A 91 -14.74 -1.77 -3.86
N GLY A 92 -14.71 -0.43 -3.72
CA GLY A 92 -15.91 0.41 -3.70
C GLY A 92 -16.39 0.78 -5.10
N GLN A 93 -17.58 1.40 -5.18
CA GLN A 93 -18.21 1.82 -6.43
C GLN A 93 -17.34 2.79 -7.26
N ASP A 94 -16.51 3.60 -6.59
CA ASP A 94 -15.68 4.62 -7.24
C ASP A 94 -14.29 4.11 -7.69
N GLY A 95 -13.97 2.85 -7.39
CA GLY A 95 -12.82 2.12 -7.92
C GLY A 95 -11.44 2.72 -7.63
N LEU A 96 -10.46 2.30 -8.44
CA LEU A 96 -9.03 2.64 -8.29
C LEU A 96 -8.77 4.14 -8.40
N ASN A 97 -9.38 4.81 -9.38
CA ASN A 97 -9.19 6.24 -9.62
C ASN A 97 -9.50 7.08 -8.37
N GLN A 98 -10.70 6.92 -7.81
CA GLN A 98 -11.10 7.67 -6.62
C GLN A 98 -10.27 7.26 -5.40
N ARG A 99 -10.02 5.96 -5.22
CA ARG A 99 -9.24 5.46 -4.07
C ARG A 99 -7.83 6.05 -4.02
N LEU A 100 -7.15 6.12 -5.16
CA LEU A 100 -5.82 6.70 -5.29
C LEU A 100 -5.85 8.24 -5.21
N ALA A 101 -6.90 8.87 -5.75
CA ALA A 101 -7.10 10.31 -5.60
C ALA A 101 -7.28 10.70 -4.13
N ASP A 102 -8.08 9.95 -3.36
CA ASP A 102 -8.26 10.16 -1.93
C ASP A 102 -6.96 9.90 -1.16
N TYR A 103 -6.18 8.89 -1.54
CA TYR A 103 -4.90 8.63 -0.90
C TYR A 103 -3.95 9.82 -1.07
N ARG A 104 -3.80 10.31 -2.31
CA ARG A 104 -3.00 11.50 -2.63
C ARG A 104 -3.47 12.72 -1.84
N ARG A 105 -4.77 13.01 -1.86
CA ARG A 105 -5.37 14.16 -1.16
C ARG A 105 -5.14 14.06 0.35
N HIS A 106 -5.27 12.86 0.91
CA HIS A 106 -4.97 12.61 2.31
C HIS A 106 -3.51 12.96 2.63
N GLY A 107 -2.55 12.54 1.80
CA GLY A 107 -1.13 12.87 1.97
C GLY A 107 -0.80 14.37 1.89
N THR A 108 -1.65 15.17 1.25
CA THR A 108 -1.50 16.64 1.17
C THR A 108 -2.31 17.39 2.22
N GLY A 109 -2.66 16.73 3.33
CA GLY A 109 -3.36 17.36 4.46
C GLY A 109 -4.88 17.46 4.31
N LEU A 110 -5.47 17.00 3.20
CA LEU A 110 -6.92 17.10 2.99
C LEU A 110 -7.67 16.00 3.73
N MET A 111 -8.91 16.30 4.12
CA MET A 111 -9.84 15.35 4.75
C MET A 111 -10.36 14.33 3.74
N ALA A 112 -9.52 13.39 3.34
CA ALA A 112 -9.87 12.31 2.41
C ALA A 112 -9.77 10.94 3.11
N GLY A 113 -10.62 10.01 2.71
CA GLY A 113 -10.81 8.72 3.38
C GLY A 113 -9.68 7.72 3.12
N HIS A 114 -8.49 7.95 3.68
CA HIS A 114 -7.35 7.02 3.53
C HIS A 114 -6.41 6.98 4.75
N TRP A 115 -6.95 6.57 5.90
CA TRP A 115 -6.16 6.45 7.13
C TRP A 115 -5.19 5.26 7.17
N GLY A 116 -5.54 4.18 6.45
CA GLY A 116 -4.91 2.87 6.59
C GLY A 116 -3.41 2.87 6.27
N GLY A 117 -3.01 3.57 5.21
CA GLY A 117 -1.62 3.64 4.75
C GLY A 117 -0.83 4.86 5.24
N ARG A 118 -1.31 5.59 6.26
CA ARG A 118 -0.76 6.91 6.62
C ARG A 118 0.74 6.93 6.96
N TYR A 119 1.35 5.81 7.33
CA TYR A 119 2.78 5.73 7.68
C TYR A 119 3.68 6.16 6.52
N ILE A 120 3.26 5.92 5.26
CA ILE A 120 4.07 6.35 4.10
C ILE A 120 4.31 7.86 4.09
N TRP A 121 3.41 8.65 4.67
CA TRP A 121 3.51 10.11 4.66
C TRP A 121 4.54 10.64 5.66
N GLN A 122 5.05 9.81 6.57
CA GLN A 122 6.19 10.16 7.41
C GLN A 122 7.51 9.67 6.85
N LEU A 123 7.56 9.07 5.66
CA LEU A 123 8.82 8.91 4.94
C LEU A 123 9.26 10.28 4.39
N ALA A 124 10.49 10.67 4.68
CA ALA A 124 11.04 11.96 4.24
C ALA A 124 11.09 12.09 2.70
N ASP A 125 11.16 10.96 2.01
CA ASP A 125 11.16 10.83 0.55
C ASP A 125 9.80 10.37 -0.01
N SER A 126 8.72 10.58 0.74
CA SER A 126 7.36 10.15 0.36
C SER A 126 6.87 10.70 -0.99
N ASP A 127 7.44 11.81 -1.48
CA ASP A 127 7.14 12.41 -2.78
C ASP A 127 7.75 11.64 -3.96
N THR A 128 8.74 10.78 -3.69
CA THR A 128 9.40 9.91 -4.67
C THR A 128 8.73 8.54 -4.80
N LEU A 129 7.86 8.18 -3.85
CA LEU A 129 7.17 6.88 -3.84
C LEU A 129 6.35 6.69 -5.10
N LEU A 130 6.50 5.54 -5.72
CA LEU A 130 5.77 5.16 -6.92
C LEU A 130 4.51 4.38 -6.55
N VAL A 131 3.42 4.70 -7.24
CA VAL A 131 2.15 4.00 -7.13
C VAL A 131 1.94 3.19 -8.41
N ALA A 132 1.65 1.91 -8.24
CA ALA A 132 1.25 1.03 -9.35
C ALA A 132 -0.08 0.35 -9.02
N TRP A 133 -0.89 0.09 -10.03
CA TRP A 133 -2.22 -0.50 -9.89
C TRP A 133 -2.42 -1.67 -10.85
N LEU A 134 -3.23 -2.64 -10.41
CA LEU A 134 -3.70 -3.77 -11.18
C LEU A 134 -5.23 -3.72 -11.20
N PRO A 135 -5.85 -3.32 -12.32
CA PRO A 135 -7.30 -3.37 -12.50
C PRO A 135 -7.74 -4.83 -12.59
N MET A 136 -8.91 -5.12 -12.02
CA MET A 136 -9.46 -6.47 -11.96
C MET A 136 -10.84 -6.48 -12.60
N THR A 137 -11.24 -7.64 -13.14
CA THR A 137 -12.52 -7.81 -13.85
C THR A 137 -13.48 -8.76 -13.15
N GLU A 138 -12.98 -9.83 -12.53
CA GLU A 138 -13.82 -10.89 -11.94
C GLU A 138 -13.46 -11.26 -10.49
N ASP A 139 -12.20 -11.08 -10.08
CA ASP A 139 -11.72 -11.48 -8.75
C ASP A 139 -12.06 -10.44 -7.66
N ASP A 140 -12.26 -10.91 -6.42
CA ASP A 140 -12.43 -10.03 -5.25
C ASP A 140 -11.12 -9.29 -4.94
N PRO A 141 -11.07 -7.94 -5.04
CA PRO A 141 -9.88 -7.16 -4.69
C PRO A 141 -9.41 -7.36 -3.24
N GLY A 142 -10.31 -7.80 -2.35
CA GLY A 142 -9.98 -8.19 -0.99
C GLY A 142 -9.12 -9.43 -0.90
N GLU A 143 -9.44 -10.46 -1.68
CA GLU A 143 -8.67 -11.70 -1.72
C GLU A 143 -7.31 -11.43 -2.39
N ALA A 144 -7.29 -10.73 -3.52
CA ALA A 144 -6.04 -10.40 -4.22
C ALA A 144 -5.11 -9.49 -3.40
N GLU A 145 -5.65 -8.53 -2.64
CA GLU A 145 -4.87 -7.73 -1.68
C GLU A 145 -4.26 -8.63 -0.60
N GLN A 146 -5.05 -9.56 -0.06
CA GLN A 146 -4.60 -10.46 0.99
C GLN A 146 -3.54 -11.44 0.48
N ASP A 147 -3.68 -11.96 -0.74
CA ASP A 147 -2.69 -12.85 -1.36
C ASP A 147 -1.34 -12.17 -1.51
N LEU A 148 -1.34 -10.89 -1.93
CA LEU A 148 -0.11 -10.11 -2.06
C LEU A 148 0.51 -9.76 -0.69
N ILE A 149 -0.32 -9.52 0.34
CA ILE A 149 0.14 -9.35 1.73
C ILE A 149 0.72 -10.66 2.28
N ASP A 150 0.10 -11.80 2.01
CA ASP A 150 0.57 -13.13 2.44
C ASP A 150 1.88 -13.50 1.72
N GLU A 151 2.03 -13.13 0.45
CA GLU A 151 3.30 -13.24 -0.28
C GLU A 151 4.38 -12.38 0.35
N PHE A 152 4.10 -11.10 0.61
CA PHE A 152 5.04 -10.21 1.30
C PHE A 152 5.50 -10.82 2.63
N LYS A 153 4.58 -11.36 3.42
CA LYS A 153 4.91 -12.03 4.69
C LYS A 153 5.83 -13.23 4.51
N ARG A 154 5.56 -14.10 3.52
CA ARG A 154 6.43 -15.26 3.25
C ARG A 154 7.86 -14.81 2.92
N LEU A 155 7.98 -13.70 2.19
CA LEU A 155 9.25 -13.12 1.78
C LEU A 155 9.99 -12.39 2.91
N HIS A 156 9.27 -11.83 3.87
CA HIS A 156 9.80 -10.96 4.92
C HIS A 156 9.55 -11.50 6.33
N GLY A 157 9.61 -12.82 6.51
CA GLY A 157 9.60 -13.45 7.85
C GLY A 157 8.33 -13.21 8.66
N GLY A 158 7.18 -13.05 8.01
CA GLY A 158 5.89 -12.79 8.65
C GLY A 158 5.55 -11.32 8.86
N ALA A 159 6.46 -10.38 8.53
CA ALA A 159 6.22 -8.96 8.62
C ALA A 159 5.16 -8.47 7.62
N LEU A 160 4.50 -7.35 7.93
CA LEU A 160 3.61 -6.65 7.01
C LEU A 160 4.39 -5.59 6.21
N PRO A 161 3.92 -5.18 5.02
CA PRO A 161 4.46 -3.98 4.38
C PRO A 161 4.36 -2.80 5.34
N PHE A 162 5.35 -1.91 5.30
CA PHE A 162 5.56 -0.82 6.27
C PHE A 162 4.28 -0.07 6.72
N ALA A 163 3.37 0.25 5.79
CA ALA A 163 2.15 0.99 6.08
C ALA A 163 0.88 0.13 6.17
N ASN A 164 0.97 -1.20 6.10
CA ASN A 164 -0.14 -2.11 6.35
C ASN A 164 -0.22 -2.41 7.85
N LEU A 165 -1.14 -1.75 8.57
CA LEU A 165 -1.16 -1.72 10.04
C LEU A 165 -2.01 -2.79 10.72
N ARG A 166 -2.82 -3.50 9.94
CA ARG A 166 -3.70 -4.55 10.44
C ARG A 166 -3.69 -5.69 9.46
N ASN A 167 -3.73 -6.89 10.01
CA ASN A 167 -3.96 -8.07 9.22
C ASN A 167 -5.46 -8.14 8.89
N ASN A 168 -5.82 -8.17 7.60
CA ASN A 168 -7.18 -8.50 7.23
C ASN A 168 -7.28 -10.02 7.35
N ALA A 169 -7.84 -10.54 8.45
CA ALA A 169 -8.09 -11.97 8.54
C ALA A 169 -9.03 -12.36 7.39
N ARG A 170 -8.66 -13.39 6.60
CA ARG A 170 -9.61 -14.00 5.67
C ARG A 170 -10.86 -14.39 6.46
N LYS A 171 -12.04 -13.97 5.99
CA LYS A 171 -13.26 -14.62 6.47
C LYS A 171 -13.13 -16.09 6.08
N ALA A 172 -13.21 -16.99 7.06
CA ALA A 172 -13.34 -18.40 6.74
C ALA A 172 -14.53 -18.56 5.78
N PRO A 173 -14.42 -19.37 4.71
CA PRO A 173 -15.58 -19.67 3.88
C PRO A 173 -16.66 -20.20 4.82
N GLY A 174 -17.83 -19.53 4.81
CA GLY A 174 -18.95 -19.94 5.63
C GLY A 174 -19.28 -21.39 5.31
N THR A 175 -19.22 -22.25 6.31
CA THR A 175 -19.80 -23.59 6.22
C THR A 175 -21.30 -23.40 6.05
N ASP A 176 -21.76 -23.42 4.81
CA ASP A 176 -23.18 -23.53 4.50
C ASP A 176 -23.61 -24.97 4.81
N THR A 177 -23.95 -25.20 6.07
CA THR A 177 -24.62 -26.43 6.47
C THR A 177 -26.09 -26.29 6.10
N SER A 178 -26.38 -26.44 4.80
CA SER A 178 -27.72 -26.84 4.37
C SER A 178 -27.95 -28.26 4.88
N ILE A 179 -28.81 -28.40 5.89
CA ILE A 179 -29.39 -29.67 6.32
C ILE A 179 -30.70 -29.79 5.54
N ASP A 180 -30.81 -30.88 4.78
CA ASP A 180 -32.03 -31.34 4.11
C ASP A 180 -33.18 -31.64 5.09
#